data_AF-A0A1T3NIX0-F1
#
_entry.id   AF-A0A1T3NIX0-F1
#
_cell.length_a   1.000
_cell.length_b   1.000
_cell.length_c   1.000
_cell.angle_alpha   90.00
_cell.angle_beta   90.00
_cell.angle_gamma   90.00
#
_symmetry.space_group_name_H-M   'P 1'
#
loop_
_entity.id
_entity.type
_entity.pdbx_description
1 polymer ?
#
loop_
_entity_poly.entity_id
_entity_poly.type
_entity_poly.pdbx_seq_one_letter_code
_entity_poly.pdbx_strand_id
1 'polypeptide(L)'
;MGMDAEVVVLALHAHEVMEPLTRFDESRSWRGRFEPIEVLGGYGWAAEFPRQSGRTGLLRHLESLAWPNPGSVQVLMHDVDDECFGLWMLHYGVLTEVPLPRTRRFHLPAPATTESPPHPGYIRRTDDGSRALPEQTPPHLRDPRPAW
;
A
#
# COMPACT_ATOMS: atom_id res chain seq x y z
N MET A 1 11.83 10.97 -7.05
CA MET A 1 11.09 9.88 -6.41
C MET A 1 9.76 10.46 -5.98
N GLY A 2 8.72 10.16 -6.75
CA GLY A 2 7.38 10.65 -6.48
C GLY A 2 6.89 10.11 -5.14
N MET A 3 6.23 10.95 -4.34
CA MET A 3 5.58 10.49 -3.09
C MET A 3 4.13 10.05 -3.32
N ASP A 4 3.69 10.12 -4.57
CA ASP A 4 2.36 9.77 -5.00
C ASP A 4 2.28 8.25 -5.04
N ALA A 5 1.38 7.70 -4.23
CA ALA A 5 1.19 6.25 -4.14
C ALA A 5 -0.06 5.86 -4.91
N GLU A 6 0.03 4.82 -5.72
CA GLU A 6 -1.10 4.11 -6.26
C GLU A 6 -1.39 2.89 -5.38
N VAL A 7 -2.66 2.72 -5.03
CA VAL A 7 -3.15 1.57 -4.28
C VAL A 7 -4.10 0.79 -5.16
N VAL A 8 -3.73 -0.45 -5.46
CA VAL A 8 -4.55 -1.37 -6.24
C VAL A 8 -5.13 -2.43 -5.31
N VAL A 9 -6.44 -2.62 -5.35
CA VAL A 9 -7.17 -3.66 -4.62
C VAL A 9 -7.78 -4.63 -5.62
N LEU A 10 -7.47 -5.92 -5.49
CA LEU A 10 -8.15 -7.00 -6.19
C LEU A 10 -9.01 -7.76 -5.21
N ALA A 11 -10.29 -7.96 -5.53
CA ALA A 11 -11.21 -8.70 -4.67
C ALA A 11 -12.40 -9.26 -5.47
N LEU A 12 -12.69 -10.55 -5.32
CA LEU A 12 -13.79 -11.20 -6.03
C LEU A 12 -15.15 -10.80 -5.44
N HIS A 13 -16.11 -10.48 -6.32
CA HIS A 13 -17.49 -10.10 -5.97
C HIS A 13 -17.61 -8.91 -5.01
N ALA A 14 -16.61 -8.04 -4.93
CA ALA A 14 -16.54 -6.98 -3.92
C ALA A 14 -17.21 -5.65 -4.32
N HIS A 15 -18.05 -5.61 -5.37
CA HIS A 15 -18.66 -4.37 -5.85
C HIS A 15 -19.43 -3.61 -4.75
N GLU A 16 -20.24 -4.29 -3.97
CA GLU A 16 -21.03 -3.66 -2.91
C GLU A 16 -20.15 -3.10 -1.78
N VAL A 17 -19.07 -3.81 -1.44
CA VAL A 17 -18.10 -3.37 -0.43
C VAL A 17 -17.27 -2.18 -0.94
N MET A 18 -16.93 -2.16 -2.22
CA MET A 18 -16.10 -1.13 -2.83
C MET A 18 -16.90 0.10 -3.29
N GLU A 19 -18.21 -0.01 -3.50
CA GLU A 19 -19.05 1.10 -3.97
C GLU A 19 -18.91 2.36 -3.10
N PRO A 20 -18.99 2.29 -1.75
CA PRO A 20 -18.82 3.47 -0.92
C PRO A 20 -17.43 4.08 -1.08
N LEU A 21 -16.41 3.24 -1.28
CA LEU A 21 -15.01 3.63 -1.42
C LEU A 21 -14.74 4.39 -2.74
N THR A 22 -15.64 4.32 -3.71
CA THR A 22 -15.58 5.12 -4.95
C THR A 22 -16.02 6.58 -4.78
N ARG A 23 -16.59 6.90 -3.62
CA ARG A 23 -17.04 8.24 -3.27
C ARG A 23 -16.10 8.87 -2.25
N PHE A 24 -15.98 10.19 -2.35
CA PHE A 24 -15.29 10.98 -1.35
C PHE A 24 -16.11 11.00 -0.05
N ASP A 25 -15.41 10.88 1.08
CA ASP A 25 -16.01 10.81 2.41
C ASP A 25 -15.02 11.41 3.41
N GLU A 26 -15.40 12.55 3.99
CA GLU A 26 -14.56 13.30 4.91
C GLU A 26 -14.37 12.62 6.26
N SER A 27 -15.24 11.66 6.61
CA SER A 27 -15.18 10.93 7.87
C SER A 27 -14.06 9.88 7.92
N ARG A 28 -13.49 9.50 6.76
CA ARG A 28 -12.41 8.51 6.68
C ARG A 28 -11.10 9.08 7.23
N SER A 29 -10.25 8.21 7.75
CA SER A 29 -8.88 8.58 8.16
C SER A 29 -7.96 8.83 6.97
N TRP A 30 -8.29 8.27 5.81
CA TRP A 30 -7.59 8.43 4.54
C TRP A 30 -8.35 9.37 3.60
N ARG A 31 -7.68 9.88 2.58
CA ARG A 31 -8.20 10.87 1.62
C ARG A 31 -7.92 10.39 0.21
N GLY A 32 -8.97 9.95 -0.48
CA GLY A 32 -8.92 9.46 -1.84
C GLY A 32 -10.27 8.87 -2.26
N ARG A 33 -10.34 8.36 -3.49
CA ARG A 33 -11.46 7.56 -3.98
C ARG A 33 -10.91 6.44 -4.84
N PHE A 34 -11.56 5.28 -4.77
CA PHE A 34 -11.25 4.17 -5.65
C PHE A 34 -12.00 4.30 -6.97
N GLU A 35 -11.35 3.94 -8.06
CA GLU A 35 -11.94 3.84 -9.39
C GLU A 35 -11.82 2.38 -9.85
N PRO A 36 -12.88 1.80 -10.43
CA PRO A 36 -12.81 0.44 -10.96
C PRO A 36 -11.80 0.38 -12.10
N ILE A 37 -10.98 -0.66 -12.11
CA ILE A 37 -10.02 -0.93 -13.18
C ILE A 37 -10.39 -2.24 -13.88
N GLU A 38 -10.10 -2.30 -15.19
CA GLU A 38 -10.27 -3.52 -15.95
C GLU A 38 -9.15 -4.52 -15.63
N VAL A 39 -9.54 -5.71 -15.17
CA VAL A 39 -8.60 -6.80 -14.88
C VAL A 39 -9.09 -8.05 -15.59
N LEU A 40 -8.20 -8.77 -16.27
CA LEU A 40 -8.54 -10.00 -16.99
C LEU A 40 -9.18 -11.02 -16.03
N GLY A 41 -10.48 -11.26 -16.22
CA GLY A 41 -11.24 -12.26 -15.45
C GLY A 41 -11.44 -11.91 -13.97
N GLY A 42 -11.25 -10.65 -13.57
CA GLY A 42 -11.34 -10.23 -12.17
C GLY A 42 -11.98 -8.87 -11.96
N TYR A 43 -12.08 -8.47 -10.69
CA TYR A 43 -12.55 -7.16 -10.26
C TYR A 43 -11.44 -6.46 -9.49
N GLY A 44 -11.04 -5.29 -9.98
CA GLY A 44 -10.00 -4.48 -9.37
C GLY A 44 -10.43 -3.04 -9.20
N TRP A 45 -9.77 -2.35 -8.27
CA TRP A 45 -9.94 -0.93 -8.02
C TRP A 45 -8.59 -0.28 -7.76
N ALA A 46 -8.39 0.93 -8.27
CA ALA A 46 -7.19 1.72 -8.03
C ALA A 46 -7.53 3.05 -7.36
N ALA A 47 -6.65 3.57 -6.51
CA ALA A 47 -6.75 4.89 -5.93
C ALA A 47 -5.37 5.54 -5.88
N GLU A 48 -5.28 6.79 -6.33
CA GLU A 48 -4.06 7.59 -6.26
C GLU A 48 -4.05 8.48 -5.00
N PHE A 49 -2.91 8.53 -4.34
CA PHE A 49 -2.68 9.29 -3.12
C PHE A 49 -1.51 10.25 -3.32
N PRO A 50 -1.76 11.54 -3.62
CA PRO A 50 -0.69 12.51 -3.89
C PRO A 50 0.11 12.94 -2.64
N ARG A 51 -0.27 12.45 -1.46
CA ARG A 51 0.44 12.73 -0.20
C ARG A 51 0.45 11.48 0.67
N GLN A 52 1.59 11.20 1.29
CA GLN A 52 1.76 10.06 2.21
C GLN A 52 0.79 10.11 3.41
N SER A 53 0.41 11.31 3.88
CA SER A 53 -0.58 11.45 4.94
C SER A 53 -2.00 11.08 4.50
N GLY A 54 -2.29 11.15 3.19
CA GLY A 54 -3.57 10.81 2.62
C GLY A 54 -3.88 9.31 2.69
N ARG A 55 -2.88 8.44 2.83
CA ARG A 55 -3.05 6.98 2.92
C ARG A 55 -3.05 6.44 4.35
N THR A 56 -2.86 7.27 5.37
CA THR A 56 -2.77 6.83 6.77
C THR A 56 -4.06 6.12 7.20
N GLY A 57 -3.92 4.90 7.73
CA GLY A 57 -5.05 4.07 8.18
C GLY A 57 -5.85 3.40 7.05
N LEU A 58 -5.43 3.52 5.78
CA LEU A 58 -6.10 2.85 4.66
C LEU A 58 -6.09 1.33 4.81
N LEU A 59 -4.93 0.72 5.14
CA LEU A 59 -4.85 -0.72 5.33
C LEU A 59 -5.78 -1.20 6.46
N ARG A 60 -5.79 -0.52 7.60
CA ARG A 60 -6.73 -0.82 8.70
C ARG A 60 -8.19 -0.69 8.25
N HIS A 61 -8.53 0.32 7.45
CA HIS A 61 -9.88 0.47 6.92
C HIS A 61 -10.24 -0.72 6.03
N LEU A 62 -9.39 -1.06 5.04
CA LEU A 62 -9.60 -2.19 4.14
C LEU A 62 -9.72 -3.51 4.90
N GLU A 63 -8.90 -3.72 5.94
CA GLU A 63 -8.98 -4.90 6.81
C GLU A 63 -10.33 -5.01 7.52
N SER A 64 -10.93 -3.89 7.91
CA SER A 64 -12.21 -3.87 8.65
C SER A 64 -13.46 -4.15 7.81
N LEU A 65 -13.33 -4.16 6.47
CA LEU A 65 -14.46 -4.34 5.58
C LEU A 65 -14.96 -5.80 5.59
N ALA A 66 -16.29 -5.96 5.49
CA ALA A 66 -16.95 -7.26 5.44
C ALA A 66 -16.84 -7.87 4.03
N TRP A 67 -15.64 -8.29 3.64
CA TRP A 67 -15.39 -8.84 2.30
C TRP A 67 -16.20 -10.12 2.05
N PRO A 68 -16.88 -10.23 0.90
CA PRO A 68 -17.66 -11.43 0.56
C PRO A 68 -16.77 -12.65 0.31
N ASN A 69 -15.56 -12.43 -0.22
CA ASN A 69 -14.54 -13.46 -0.38
C ASN A 69 -13.18 -12.96 0.15
N PRO A 70 -12.95 -13.01 1.48
CA PRO A 70 -11.74 -12.48 2.12
C PRO A 70 -10.45 -13.05 1.52
N GLY A 71 -10.42 -14.34 1.21
CA GLY A 71 -9.22 -15.00 0.67
C GLY A 71 -8.81 -14.54 -0.74
N SER A 72 -9.67 -13.78 -1.42
CA SER A 72 -9.36 -13.18 -2.72
C SER A 72 -8.75 -11.78 -2.63
N VAL A 73 -8.80 -11.15 -1.44
CA VAL A 73 -8.40 -9.74 -1.26
C VAL A 73 -6.88 -9.64 -1.33
N GLN A 74 -6.41 -8.87 -2.30
CA GLN A 74 -5.00 -8.50 -2.48
C GLN A 74 -4.91 -6.98 -2.57
N VAL A 75 -3.97 -6.39 -1.84
CA VAL A 75 -3.72 -4.94 -1.86
C VAL A 75 -2.27 -4.72 -2.26
N LEU A 76 -2.04 -4.11 -3.42
CA LEU A 76 -0.72 -3.70 -3.89
C LEU A 76 -0.59 -2.19 -3.66
N MET A 77 0.56 -1.75 -3.16
CA MET A 77 0.89 -0.33 -3.10
C MET A 77 2.23 -0.11 -3.80
N HIS A 78 2.29 0.86 -4.70
CA HIS A 78 3.52 1.31 -5.35
C HIS A 78 3.46 2.83 -5.56
N ASP A 79 4.57 3.43 -5.97
CA ASP A 79 4.57 4.81 -6.47
C ASP A 79 4.51 4.87 -8.00
N VAL A 80 4.50 6.11 -8.51
CA VAL A 80 4.53 6.43 -9.94
C VAL A 80 5.83 6.02 -10.65
N ASP A 81 6.89 5.72 -9.89
CA ASP A 81 8.17 5.23 -10.40
C ASP A 81 8.19 3.66 -10.40
N ASP A 82 7.03 3.02 -10.18
CA ASP A 82 6.82 1.58 -10.00
C ASP A 82 7.60 0.97 -8.82
N GLU A 83 8.04 1.79 -7.86
CA GLU A 83 8.66 1.30 -6.64
C GLU A 83 7.58 0.76 -5.69
N CYS A 84 7.56 -0.57 -5.54
CA CYS A 84 6.58 -1.27 -4.71
C CYS A 84 6.79 -0.95 -3.23
N PHE A 85 5.76 -0.46 -2.54
CA PHE A 85 5.76 -0.30 -1.09
C PHE A 85 5.39 -1.59 -0.36
N GLY A 86 4.66 -2.50 -1.01
CA GLY A 86 4.29 -3.80 -0.46
C GLY A 86 3.10 -4.44 -1.17
N LEU A 87 2.89 -5.72 -0.86
CA LEU A 87 1.71 -6.50 -1.25
C LEU A 87 1.12 -7.08 0.02
N TRP A 88 -0.18 -6.91 0.25
CA TRP A 88 -0.90 -7.49 1.38
C TRP A 88 -1.98 -8.45 0.87
N MET A 89 -2.17 -9.54 1.61
CA MET A 89 -3.28 -10.46 1.41
C MET A 89 -4.07 -10.58 2.71
N LEU A 90 -5.40 -10.65 2.60
CA LEU A 90 -6.25 -10.81 3.77
C LEU A 90 -6.24 -12.28 4.21
N HIS A 91 -5.55 -12.56 5.31
CA HIS A 91 -5.45 -13.88 5.91
C HIS A 91 -6.10 -13.89 7.29
N TYR A 92 -7.07 -14.77 7.50
CA TYR A 92 -7.79 -14.90 8.79
C TYR A 92 -8.34 -13.56 9.31
N GLY A 93 -8.80 -12.68 8.41
CA GLY A 93 -9.35 -11.37 8.74
C GLY A 93 -8.31 -10.27 8.99
N VAL A 94 -7.03 -10.52 8.71
CA VAL A 94 -5.93 -9.55 8.91
C VAL A 94 -5.17 -9.34 7.60
N LEU A 95 -4.94 -8.09 7.20
CA LEU A 95 -4.11 -7.78 6.04
C LEU A 95 -2.65 -8.01 6.39
N THR A 96 -2.10 -9.11 5.88
CA THR A 96 -0.72 -9.52 6.14
C THR A 96 0.14 -9.21 4.91
N GLU A 97 1.26 -8.52 5.12
CA GLU A 97 2.22 -8.27 4.06
C GLU A 97 2.84 -9.59 3.59
N VAL A 98 2.76 -9.87 2.29
CA VAL A 98 3.30 -11.07 1.66
C VAL A 98 4.72 -10.79 1.14
N PRO A 99 5.72 -11.59 1.54
CA PRO A 99 7.08 -11.43 1.02
C PRO A 99 7.14 -11.69 -0.49
N LEU A 100 7.65 -10.72 -1.25
CA LEU A 100 7.89 -10.89 -2.68
C LEU A 100 9.25 -11.59 -2.91
N PRO A 101 9.30 -12.71 -3.66
CA PRO A 101 10.55 -13.41 -3.93
C PRO A 101 11.61 -12.51 -4.57
N ARG A 102 12.87 -12.69 -4.16
CA ARG A 102 14.03 -11.95 -4.71
C ARG A 102 13.88 -10.44 -4.53
N THR A 103 13.28 -10.01 -3.43
CA THR A 103 13.17 -8.59 -3.07
C THR A 103 13.67 -8.31 -1.66
N ARG A 104 13.99 -7.05 -1.40
CA ARG A 104 14.36 -6.55 -0.08
C ARG A 104 13.72 -5.18 0.17
N ARG A 105 13.23 -4.96 1.40
CA ARG A 105 12.72 -3.66 1.86
C ARG A 105 13.86 -2.71 2.24
N PHE A 106 13.83 -1.50 1.73
CA PHE A 106 14.73 -0.39 2.01
C PHE A 106 13.97 0.71 2.75
N HIS A 107 14.61 1.26 3.78
CA HIS A 107 14.04 2.33 4.59
C HIS A 107 14.78 3.62 4.31
N LEU A 108 14.06 4.73 4.43
CA LEU A 108 14.65 6.07 4.46
C LEU A 108 15.02 6.42 5.92
N PRO A 109 15.95 7.37 6.13
CA PRO A 109 16.14 7.97 7.45
C PRO A 109 14.85 8.55 8.01
N ALA A 110 14.70 8.52 9.32
CA ALA A 110 13.61 9.17 10.02
C ALA A 110 13.54 10.66 9.62
N PRO A 111 12.34 11.21 9.38
CA PRO A 111 12.20 12.63 9.12
C PRO A 111 12.70 13.44 10.33
N ALA A 112 13.22 14.64 10.08
CA ALA A 112 13.71 15.53 11.14
C ALA A 112 12.61 15.98 12.11
N THR A 113 11.35 15.95 11.67
CA THR A 113 10.18 16.31 12.48
C THR A 113 9.14 15.19 12.48
N THR A 114 8.31 15.14 13.51
CA THR A 114 7.22 14.16 13.64
C THR A 114 5.96 14.54 12.85
N GLU A 115 5.95 15.70 12.19
CA GLU A 115 4.81 16.21 11.42
C GLU A 115 4.52 15.37 10.17
N SER A 116 5.56 14.73 9.62
CA SER A 116 5.41 13.79 8.51
C SER A 116 5.06 12.40 9.02
N PRO A 117 4.17 11.66 8.34
CA PRO A 117 3.92 10.26 8.67
C PRO A 117 5.19 9.42 8.44
N PRO A 118 5.36 8.30 9.18
CA PRO A 118 6.45 7.37 8.95
C PRO A 118 6.44 6.82 7.52
N HIS A 119 7.63 6.72 6.91
CA HIS A 119 7.77 6.11 5.59
C HIS A 119 7.79 4.59 5.71
N PRO A 120 6.94 3.84 4.97
CA PRO A 120 6.90 2.38 5.06
C PRO A 120 8.17 1.68 4.55
N GLY A 121 9.03 2.44 3.87
CA GLY A 121 10.08 1.89 3.03
C GLY A 121 9.50 1.35 1.73
N TYR A 122 10.39 0.95 0.84
CA TYR A 122 10.05 0.46 -0.49
C TYR A 122 10.82 -0.83 -0.75
N ILE A 123 10.28 -1.68 -1.61
CA ILE A 123 10.77 -3.00 -1.94
C ILE A 123 11.47 -2.90 -3.29
N ARG A 124 12.72 -3.39 -3.35
CA ARG A 124 13.46 -3.52 -4.61
C ARG A 124 13.85 -4.96 -4.88
N ARG A 125 13.92 -5.31 -6.16
CA ARG A 125 14.47 -6.59 -6.61
C ARG A 125 15.96 -6.68 -6.31
N THR A 126 16.42 -7.84 -5.89
CA THR A 126 17.83 -8.11 -5.56
C THR A 126 18.55 -8.87 -6.68
N ASP A 127 17.83 -9.27 -7.72
CA ASP A 127 18.31 -10.07 -8.83
C ASP A 127 18.33 -9.29 -10.16
N ASP A 128 18.12 -7.97 -10.13
CA ASP A 128 17.97 -7.16 -11.33
C ASP A 128 19.28 -6.89 -12.08
N GLY A 129 20.45 -7.21 -11.51
CA GLY A 129 21.79 -7.24 -12.14
C GLY A 129 22.29 -5.93 -12.75
N SER A 130 21.41 -4.95 -12.90
CA SER A 130 21.54 -3.74 -13.71
C SER A 130 21.49 -2.49 -12.85
N ARG A 131 21.00 -2.59 -11.60
CA ARG A 131 20.92 -1.47 -10.68
C ARG A 131 21.63 -1.82 -9.38
N ALA A 132 22.63 -1.01 -9.01
CA ALA A 132 23.23 -1.13 -7.70
C ALA A 132 22.15 -0.92 -6.63
N LEU A 133 22.09 -1.83 -5.66
CA LEU A 133 21.19 -1.69 -4.52
C LEU A 133 21.64 -0.50 -3.66
N PRO A 134 20.71 0.32 -3.14
CA PRO A 134 21.07 1.42 -2.26
C PRO A 134 21.60 0.89 -0.93
N GLU A 135 22.41 1.69 -0.24
CA GLU A 135 22.82 1.37 1.12
C GLU A 135 21.60 1.42 2.05
N GLN A 136 21.54 0.50 3.01
CA GLN A 136 20.45 0.44 3.97
C GLN A 136 20.65 1.50 5.05
N THR A 137 19.62 2.31 5.31
CA THR A 137 19.58 3.14 6.52
C THR A 137 19.73 2.24 7.75
N PRO A 138 20.71 2.50 8.64
CA PRO A 138 20.87 1.75 9.88
C PRO A 138 19.60 1.77 10.75
N PRO A 139 19.27 0.69 11.48
CA PRO A 139 18.05 0.63 12.29
C PRO A 139 17.83 1.80 13.25
N HIS A 140 18.91 2.32 13.86
CA HIS A 140 18.85 3.44 14.80
C HIS A 140 18.55 4.81 14.14
N LEU A 141 18.63 4.89 12.81
CA LEU A 141 18.28 6.08 12.02
C LEU A 141 16.91 5.96 11.35
N ARG A 142 16.19 4.84 11.52
CA ARG A 142 14.86 4.63 10.94
C ARG A 142 13.79 5.20 11.86
N ASP A 143 12.65 5.55 11.27
CA ASP A 143 11.47 5.92 12.05
C ASP A 143 10.90 4.67 12.74
N PRO A 144 10.76 4.65 14.08
CA PRO A 144 10.23 3.49 14.80
C PRO A 144 8.69 3.41 14.76
N ARG A 145 8.01 4.46 14.27
CA ARG A 145 6.54 4.50 14.22
C ARG A 145 6.03 3.57 13.11
N PRO A 146 4.90 2.87 13.31
CA PRO A 146 4.31 2.03 12.26
C PRO A 146 3.81 2.90 11.11
N ALA A 147 4.10 2.49 9.88
CA ALA A 147 3.69 3.17 8.66
C ALA A 147 2.23 2.92 8.24
N TRP A 148 1.55 1.97 8.90
CA TRP A 148 0.26 1.42 8.50
C TRP A 148 -0.72 1.35 9.68
#